data_AF-K7FLF5-F1
#
_entry.id   AF-K7FLF5-F1
#
_cell.length_a   1.000
_cell.length_b   1.000
_cell.length_c   1.000
_cell.angle_alpha   90.00
_cell.angle_beta   90.00
_cell.angle_gamma   90.00
#
_symmetry.space_group_name_H-M   'P 1'
#
loop_
_entity.id
_entity.type
_entity.pdbx_description
1 polymer ?
#
loop_
_entity_poly.entity_id
_entity_poly.type
_entity_poly.pdbx_seq_one_letter_code
_entity_poly.pdbx_strand_id
1 'polypeptide(L)'
;MSLLSPAWPRRDKPPCSGPLAGLPPTSSSSDSDSGCALEEYLEPAANAAPAQQLSLYPLNSCNPQNTSEYPRSPGSSQLRIKSLLQQLPPQDCDDRYCPTLGEEERKQLQAFSARRRQESLGQGLVYLVPSARLCEKCGKRVNAGDLGVFAARLGERSCWHPSCFVCHACHQPLVDLIYFHQAGKVYCGRHHAEFFRPRCASCDQLIFTDECTEAEGRRWHTEHFCCLECDLPLGGQRYVMKGSRPCCCSCFESLYAELCQACGELIGVDCEQATHQGRHWHARASCFCCSLCWISLCRMPLLGQQVMSYHSLLYCSEACRLEKAAAASTASDSSDSAFVSAPSPDST
;
A
#
# COMPACT_ATOMS: atom_id res chain seq x y z
N MET A 1 7.23 -24.61 -4.25
CA MET A 1 8.70 -24.74 -4.08
C MET A 1 9.15 -23.57 -3.23
N SER A 2 9.36 -23.80 -1.93
CA SER A 2 9.63 -22.73 -0.97
C SER A 2 11.14 -22.52 -0.86
N LEU A 3 11.64 -21.35 -1.22
CA LEU A 3 13.03 -21.00 -1.01
C LEU A 3 13.23 -20.58 0.44
N LEU A 4 14.04 -21.35 1.17
CA LEU A 4 14.43 -21.05 2.54
C LEU A 4 15.28 -19.77 2.57
N SER A 5 14.85 -18.77 3.35
CA SER A 5 15.70 -17.64 3.72
C SER A 5 16.94 -18.14 4.49
N PRO A 6 18.15 -17.61 4.24
CA PRO A 6 19.34 -18.03 4.98
C PRO A 6 19.24 -17.62 6.46
N ALA A 7 19.23 -18.61 7.36
CA ALA A 7 19.35 -18.36 8.79
C ALA A 7 20.76 -17.80 9.10
N TRP A 8 20.83 -16.70 9.85
CA TRP A 8 22.09 -16.04 10.18
C TRP A 8 22.70 -16.60 11.49
N PRO A 9 23.99 -16.97 11.52
CA PRO A 9 24.61 -17.50 12.73
C PRO A 9 24.86 -16.38 13.76
N ARG A 10 24.37 -16.58 14.99
CA ARG A 10 24.83 -15.80 16.16
C ARG A 10 26.32 -16.10 16.39
N ARG A 11 27.12 -15.05 16.65
CA ARG A 11 28.48 -15.19 17.19
C ARG A 11 28.51 -14.62 18.60
N ASP A 12 29.08 -15.39 19.52
CA ASP A 12 29.21 -15.01 20.92
C ASP A 12 30.20 -13.86 21.13
N LYS A 13 29.97 -13.10 22.21
CA LYS A 13 30.73 -11.90 22.57
C LYS A 13 31.56 -12.20 23.83
N PRO A 14 32.88 -11.96 23.85
CA PRO A 14 33.69 -12.13 25.06
C PRO A 14 33.38 -11.03 26.10
N PRO A 15 33.64 -11.27 27.40
CA PRO A 15 33.21 -10.39 28.47
C PRO A 15 34.14 -9.19 28.69
N CYS A 16 33.57 -8.04 29.06
CA CYS A 16 34.31 -6.92 29.64
C CYS A 16 33.85 -6.67 31.09
N SER A 17 34.82 -6.58 32.00
CA SER A 17 34.66 -6.14 33.39
C SER A 17 34.52 -4.62 33.50
N GLY A 18 33.69 -4.13 34.44
CA GLY A 18 33.57 -2.69 34.78
C GLY A 18 34.59 -2.22 35.84
N PRO A 19 34.28 -1.22 36.71
CA PRO A 19 33.05 -0.41 36.77
C PRO A 19 33.19 1.09 37.15
N LEU A 20 32.05 1.80 37.12
CA LEU A 20 31.57 2.88 38.02
C LEU A 20 31.98 4.38 37.90
N ALA A 21 30.92 5.22 37.97
CA ALA A 21 30.73 6.47 38.77
C ALA A 21 30.82 7.87 38.10
N GLY A 22 29.78 8.71 38.32
CA GLY A 22 29.84 10.18 38.20
C GLY A 22 28.61 10.92 37.61
N LEU A 23 27.82 11.58 38.46
CA LEU A 23 26.79 12.63 38.19
C LEU A 23 26.76 13.58 39.42
N PRO A 24 26.11 14.77 39.44
CA PRO A 24 25.40 15.58 38.41
C PRO A 24 26.13 16.97 38.27
N PRO A 25 25.55 18.21 38.19
CA PRO A 25 24.19 18.70 37.86
C PRO A 25 24.05 19.94 36.92
N THR A 26 22.84 20.09 36.35
CA THR A 26 22.05 21.30 35.99
C THR A 26 22.70 22.62 35.50
N SER A 27 22.24 23.12 34.33
CA SER A 27 21.53 24.42 34.22
C SER A 27 20.87 24.62 32.83
N SER A 28 19.95 25.58 32.75
CA SER A 28 18.99 25.84 31.66
C SER A 28 19.54 26.65 30.48
N SER A 29 19.06 26.39 29.25
CA SER A 29 18.71 27.47 28.29
C SER A 29 17.87 27.00 27.08
N SER A 30 16.80 27.75 26.80
CA SER A 30 16.11 27.95 25.50
C SER A 30 16.03 26.80 24.49
N ASP A 31 14.86 26.13 24.44
CA ASP A 31 14.44 25.32 23.29
C ASP A 31 14.05 26.21 22.10
N SER A 32 14.89 26.24 21.07
CA SER A 32 14.60 26.86 19.77
C SER A 32 15.44 26.23 18.66
N ASP A 33 15.47 24.90 18.62
CA ASP A 33 16.13 24.15 17.55
C ASP A 33 15.09 23.55 16.59
N SER A 34 14.87 24.22 15.46
CA SER A 34 14.13 23.66 14.32
C SER A 34 15.06 22.78 13.49
N GLY A 35 15.54 21.71 14.12
CA GLY A 35 16.51 20.75 13.57
C GLY A 35 15.99 20.08 12.31
N CYS A 36 16.33 20.66 11.15
CA CYS A 36 16.16 19.99 9.87
C CYS A 36 17.09 18.78 9.83
N ALA A 37 16.55 17.59 9.53
CA ALA A 37 17.27 16.31 9.54
C ALA A 37 18.27 16.13 8.37
N LEU A 38 19.03 17.18 8.06
CA LEU A 38 19.93 17.29 6.92
C LEU A 38 21.42 17.29 7.33
N GLU A 39 21.76 17.74 8.55
CA GLU A 39 23.16 17.96 8.94
C GLU A 39 23.90 16.68 9.37
N GLU A 40 23.20 15.65 9.86
CA GLU A 40 23.83 14.42 10.40
C GLU A 40 24.34 13.44 9.31
N TYR A 41 24.23 13.79 8.02
CA TYR A 41 24.65 12.94 6.90
C TYR A 41 26.05 13.27 6.34
N LEU A 42 26.78 14.22 6.92
CA LEU A 42 27.98 14.84 6.33
C LEU A 42 29.26 14.79 7.19
N GLU A 43 29.64 13.62 7.70
CA GLU A 43 31.04 13.39 8.15
C GLU A 43 31.69 12.16 7.50
N PRO A 44 32.48 12.34 6.43
CA PRO A 44 33.42 11.36 5.93
C PRO A 44 34.70 11.34 6.80
N ALA A 45 35.24 10.15 7.06
CA ALA A 45 36.53 10.02 7.74
C ALA A 45 37.65 10.74 6.96
N ALA A 46 38.36 11.66 7.63
CA ALA A 46 39.45 12.41 7.03
C ALA A 46 40.66 11.52 6.73
N ASN A 47 41.03 11.39 5.44
CA ASN A 47 42.41 11.32 4.92
C ASN A 47 42.46 11.02 3.41
N ALA A 48 42.44 12.06 2.56
CA ALA A 48 42.99 12.04 1.20
C ALA A 48 43.19 13.48 0.68
N ALA A 49 44.24 13.69 -0.13
CA ALA A 49 44.62 15.00 -0.69
C ALA A 49 43.71 15.42 -1.89
N PRO A 50 43.66 16.70 -2.27
CA PRO A 50 42.53 17.24 -3.03
C PRO A 50 42.62 16.96 -4.55
N ALA A 51 41.67 16.17 -5.05
CA ALA A 51 41.19 16.33 -6.42
C ALA A 51 40.19 17.49 -6.47
N GLN A 52 40.12 18.21 -7.61
CA GLN A 52 39.28 19.41 -7.74
C GLN A 52 37.78 19.07 -7.64
N GLN A 53 37.24 19.20 -6.43
CA GLN A 53 35.84 18.99 -6.11
C GLN A 53 35.01 20.15 -6.66
N LEU A 54 34.48 20.00 -7.87
CA LEU A 54 33.43 20.86 -8.38
C LEU A 54 32.21 20.72 -7.46
N SER A 55 31.91 21.79 -6.72
CA SER A 55 30.69 21.90 -5.91
C SER A 55 29.48 21.94 -6.83
N LEU A 56 28.96 20.76 -7.16
CA LEU A 56 27.83 20.60 -8.06
C LEU A 56 26.54 20.62 -7.25
N TYR A 57 25.89 21.78 -7.30
CA TYR A 57 24.46 21.98 -7.03
C TYR A 57 23.64 20.82 -7.63
N PRO A 58 22.53 20.41 -6.99
CA PRO A 58 21.87 19.15 -7.31
C PRO A 58 21.40 19.09 -8.78
N LEU A 59 22.04 18.19 -9.53
CA LEU A 59 21.86 17.92 -10.96
C LEU A 59 20.52 17.24 -11.30
N ASN A 60 19.40 17.88 -10.95
CA ASN A 60 18.07 17.56 -11.49
C ASN A 60 17.55 18.64 -12.46
N SER A 61 18.38 19.63 -12.80
CA SER A 61 18.11 20.60 -13.87
C SER A 61 19.44 21.09 -14.44
N CYS A 62 19.65 20.87 -15.74
CA CYS A 62 20.21 21.86 -16.68
C CYS A 62 20.46 21.22 -18.06
N ASN A 63 19.65 21.62 -19.04
CA ASN A 63 20.08 21.62 -20.44
C ASN A 63 20.99 22.87 -20.61
N PRO A 64 22.27 22.75 -21.00
CA PRO A 64 23.21 23.86 -20.91
C PRO A 64 23.14 24.79 -22.14
N GLN A 65 22.08 25.61 -22.24
CA GLN A 65 22.03 26.71 -23.23
C GLN A 65 20.90 27.76 -23.00
N ASN A 66 20.81 28.37 -21.82
CA ASN A 66 20.55 29.82 -21.70
C ASN A 66 20.70 30.32 -20.25
N THR A 67 21.40 31.44 -20.06
CA THR A 67 21.44 32.15 -18.79
C THR A 67 20.23 33.07 -18.65
N SER A 68 19.25 32.66 -17.85
CA SER A 68 18.20 33.53 -17.32
C SER A 68 17.76 32.99 -15.96
N GLU A 69 17.62 33.87 -14.96
CA GLU A 69 17.21 33.52 -13.61
C GLU A 69 15.71 33.16 -13.56
N TYR A 70 15.39 31.93 -13.97
CA TYR A 70 14.04 31.40 -13.78
C TYR A 70 13.77 31.15 -12.29
N PRO A 71 12.69 31.71 -11.70
CA PRO A 71 12.29 31.40 -10.34
C PRO A 71 12.08 29.90 -10.18
N ARG A 72 12.72 29.28 -9.18
CA ARG A 72 12.52 27.85 -8.88
C ARG A 72 11.04 27.61 -8.59
N SER A 73 10.36 26.91 -9.49
CA SER A 73 8.93 26.64 -9.39
C SER A 73 8.65 25.83 -8.11
N PRO A 74 7.71 26.22 -7.23
CA PRO A 74 7.44 25.53 -5.97
C PRO A 74 7.14 24.02 -6.11
N GLY A 75 6.61 23.59 -7.26
CA GLY A 75 6.41 22.17 -7.55
C GLY A 75 7.71 21.36 -7.63
N SER A 76 8.82 21.95 -8.07
CA SER A 76 10.09 21.23 -8.24
C SER A 76 10.74 20.85 -6.91
N SER A 77 10.60 21.68 -5.87
CA SER A 77 11.09 21.34 -4.53
C SER A 77 10.20 20.31 -3.86
N GLN A 78 8.87 20.42 -4.00
CA GLN A 78 7.93 19.46 -3.43
C GLN A 78 8.08 18.06 -4.02
N LEU A 79 8.29 17.94 -5.34
CA LEU A 79 8.58 16.66 -6.00
C LEU A 79 9.89 16.04 -5.50
N ARG A 80 10.94 16.84 -5.31
CA ARG A 80 12.21 16.39 -4.73
C ARG A 80 12.02 15.85 -3.31
N ILE A 81 11.30 16.58 -2.44
CA ILE A 81 11.05 16.17 -1.06
C ILE A 81 10.28 14.84 -1.01
N LYS A 82 9.26 14.67 -1.88
CA LYS A 82 8.54 13.40 -2.02
C LYS A 82 9.48 12.25 -2.43
N SER A 83 10.34 12.45 -3.42
CA SER A 83 11.34 11.46 -3.83
C SER A 83 12.36 11.15 -2.73
N LEU A 84 12.75 12.15 -1.93
CA LEU A 84 13.67 11.98 -0.80
C LEU A 84 13.05 11.08 0.27
N LEU A 85 11.86 11.42 0.76
CA LEU A 85 11.14 10.64 1.77
C LEU A 85 10.81 9.22 1.29
N GLN A 86 10.52 9.04 -0.01
CA GLN A 86 10.27 7.71 -0.58
C GLN A 86 11.56 6.87 -0.69
N GLN A 87 12.70 7.47 -1.02
CA GLN A 87 13.95 6.74 -1.25
C GLN A 87 14.78 6.54 0.02
N LEU A 88 14.71 7.48 0.95
CA LEU A 88 15.41 7.50 2.24
C LEU A 88 14.38 7.80 3.36
N PRO A 89 13.49 6.84 3.70
CA PRO A 89 12.51 7.06 4.76
C PRO A 89 13.23 7.26 6.10
N PRO A 90 13.00 8.37 6.84
CA PRO A 90 13.75 8.65 8.06
C PRO A 90 13.53 7.56 9.15
N GLN A 91 12.34 6.96 9.18
CA GLN A 91 12.01 5.80 10.03
C GLN A 91 12.86 4.54 9.79
N ASP A 92 13.56 4.42 8.65
CA ASP A 92 14.49 3.31 8.38
C ASP A 92 15.88 3.52 9.01
N CYS A 93 16.15 4.73 9.49
CA CYS A 93 17.48 5.21 9.90
C CYS A 93 17.57 5.64 11.37
N ASP A 94 16.48 6.15 11.94
CA ASP A 94 16.41 6.83 13.22
C ASP A 94 15.07 6.51 13.93
N ASP A 95 15.16 6.05 15.18
CA ASP A 95 14.02 5.64 16.00
C ASP A 95 13.16 6.80 16.53
N ARG A 96 13.62 8.06 16.45
CA ARG A 96 12.80 9.24 16.78
C ARG A 96 11.55 9.35 15.90
N TYR A 97 11.60 8.81 14.68
CA TYR A 97 10.47 8.77 13.74
C TYR A 97 9.54 7.56 13.96
N CYS A 98 9.83 6.72 14.95
CA CYS A 98 9.13 5.47 15.22
C CYS A 98 8.64 5.43 16.68
N PRO A 99 7.69 6.30 17.07
CA PRO A 99 7.31 6.51 18.47
C PRO A 99 6.71 5.28 19.16
N THR A 100 6.19 4.32 18.40
CA THR A 100 5.54 3.10 18.88
C THR A 100 6.47 1.89 19.05
N LEU A 101 7.77 2.00 18.70
CA LEU A 101 8.71 0.88 18.84
C LEU A 101 9.09 0.61 20.30
N GLY A 102 9.04 -0.66 20.69
CA GLY A 102 9.57 -1.13 21.97
C GLY A 102 11.09 -0.98 22.07
N GLU A 103 11.64 -1.04 23.28
CA GLU A 103 13.08 -0.85 23.53
C GLU A 103 13.97 -1.83 22.74
N GLU A 104 13.53 -3.07 22.56
CA GLU A 104 14.30 -4.08 21.85
C GLU A 104 14.28 -3.85 20.33
N GLU A 105 13.13 -3.51 19.77
CA GLU A 105 13.00 -3.13 18.36
C GLU A 105 13.82 -1.87 18.06
N ARG A 106 13.85 -0.90 18.98
CA ARG A 106 14.67 0.32 18.89
C ARG A 106 16.16 -0.03 18.79
N LYS A 107 16.67 -0.91 19.64
CA LYS A 107 18.07 -1.41 19.55
C LYS A 107 18.32 -2.13 18.22
N GLN A 108 17.37 -2.92 17.74
CA GLN A 108 17.49 -3.60 16.45
C GLN A 108 17.50 -2.63 15.27
N LEU A 109 16.67 -1.57 15.28
CA LEU A 109 16.67 -0.50 14.28
C LEU A 109 17.99 0.27 14.29
N GLN A 110 18.50 0.65 15.47
CA GLN A 110 19.80 1.34 15.61
C GLN A 110 20.96 0.48 15.09
N ALA A 111 21.02 -0.80 15.47
CA ALA A 111 22.04 -1.73 14.97
C ALA A 111 21.93 -1.96 13.45
N PHE A 112 20.69 -2.05 12.93
CA PHE A 112 20.42 -2.21 11.50
C PHE A 112 20.83 -0.98 10.69
N SER A 113 20.48 0.22 11.15
CA SER A 113 20.80 1.47 10.46
C SER A 113 22.29 1.76 10.50
N ALA A 114 22.94 1.56 11.66
CA ALA A 114 24.40 1.67 11.81
C ALA A 114 25.15 0.73 10.85
N ARG A 115 24.80 -0.58 10.84
CA ARG A 115 25.41 -1.56 9.93
C ARG A 115 25.24 -1.15 8.47
N ARG A 116 24.04 -0.71 8.06
CA ARG A 116 23.80 -0.26 6.68
C ARG A 116 24.58 0.99 6.30
N ARG A 117 24.72 1.96 7.22
CA ARG A 117 25.57 3.16 7.02
C ARG A 117 27.04 2.77 6.86
N GLN A 118 27.53 1.83 7.65
CA GLN A 118 28.91 1.36 7.60
C GLN A 118 29.22 0.48 6.37
N GLU A 119 28.37 -0.50 6.07
CA GLU A 119 28.67 -1.58 5.11
C GLU A 119 28.19 -1.29 3.69
N SER A 120 27.07 -0.56 3.50
CA SER A 120 26.38 -0.46 2.20
C SER A 120 26.21 0.96 1.67
N LEU A 121 26.10 1.99 2.53
CA LEU A 121 25.81 3.37 2.14
C LEU A 121 27.00 4.06 1.47
N GLY A 122 26.78 4.63 0.28
CA GLY A 122 27.72 5.54 -0.37
C GLY A 122 27.02 6.72 -1.04
N GLN A 123 27.82 7.69 -1.46
CA GLN A 123 27.39 8.82 -2.27
C GLN A 123 28.10 8.79 -3.62
N GLY A 124 27.34 9.02 -4.70
CA GLY A 124 27.87 9.09 -6.06
C GLY A 124 28.58 10.41 -6.29
N LEU A 125 29.77 10.36 -6.90
CA LEU A 125 30.53 11.55 -7.29
C LEU A 125 30.34 11.81 -8.79
N VAL A 126 30.10 13.08 -9.16
CA VAL A 126 29.96 13.50 -10.56
C VAL A 126 31.24 14.20 -11.00
N TYR A 127 31.86 13.71 -12.07
CA TYR A 127 32.99 14.38 -12.72
C TYR A 127 33.09 13.99 -14.20
N LEU A 128 33.92 14.72 -14.94
CA LEU A 128 34.19 14.44 -16.34
C LEU A 128 34.96 13.12 -16.45
N VAL A 129 34.46 12.18 -17.27
CA VAL A 129 35.07 10.87 -17.44
C VAL A 129 36.45 11.03 -18.10
N PRO A 130 37.56 10.59 -17.47
CA PRO A 130 38.92 10.86 -17.96
C PRO A 130 39.32 10.03 -19.19
N SER A 131 38.73 8.84 -19.34
CA SER A 131 38.92 7.93 -20.46
C SER A 131 37.65 7.13 -20.66
N ALA A 132 37.30 6.82 -21.91
CA ALA A 132 35.99 6.23 -22.22
C ALA A 132 35.75 4.91 -21.46
N ARG A 133 34.63 4.83 -20.73
CA ARG A 133 34.23 3.69 -19.88
C ARG A 133 32.91 3.10 -20.35
N LEU A 134 32.56 1.91 -19.87
CA LEU A 134 31.22 1.33 -20.05
C LEU A 134 30.33 1.75 -18.88
N CYS A 135 29.06 2.04 -19.17
CA CYS A 135 28.07 2.28 -18.13
C CYS A 135 27.56 0.97 -17.53
N GLU A 136 27.69 0.81 -16.22
CA GLU A 136 27.31 -0.41 -15.46
C GLU A 136 25.82 -0.78 -15.59
N LYS A 137 24.92 0.18 -15.89
CA LYS A 137 23.49 -0.09 -16.10
C LYS A 137 23.16 -0.52 -17.53
N CYS A 138 23.65 0.22 -18.53
CA CYS A 138 23.18 0.09 -19.92
C CYS A 138 24.18 -0.57 -20.88
N GLY A 139 25.41 -0.85 -20.42
CA GLY A 139 26.49 -1.41 -21.24
C GLY A 139 27.04 -0.48 -22.33
N LYS A 140 26.41 0.68 -22.56
CA LYS A 140 26.85 1.67 -23.55
C LYS A 140 28.04 2.48 -23.03
N ARG A 141 28.82 3.03 -23.95
CA ARG A 141 29.99 3.84 -23.64
C ARG A 141 29.60 5.19 -23.02
N VAL A 142 30.37 5.64 -22.03
CA VAL A 142 30.45 7.02 -21.56
C VAL A 142 31.78 7.56 -22.13
N ASN A 143 31.76 8.62 -22.92
CA ASN A 143 32.96 9.07 -23.64
C ASN A 143 33.90 9.85 -22.71
N ALA A 144 35.16 9.98 -23.10
CA ALA A 144 36.07 10.87 -22.40
C ALA A 144 35.56 12.32 -22.54
N GLY A 145 35.48 13.05 -21.44
CA GLY A 145 34.90 14.40 -21.39
C GLY A 145 33.38 14.48 -21.18
N ASP A 146 32.64 13.36 -21.22
CA ASP A 146 31.24 13.34 -20.79
C ASP A 146 31.15 13.39 -19.25
N LEU A 147 30.01 13.83 -18.69
CA LEU A 147 29.72 13.67 -17.26
C LEU A 147 29.43 12.20 -16.93
N GLY A 148 30.14 11.65 -15.95
CA GLY A 148 29.88 10.33 -15.37
C GLY A 148 29.60 10.43 -13.87
N VAL A 149 28.73 9.55 -13.38
CA VAL A 149 28.57 9.28 -11.94
C VAL A 149 29.46 8.09 -11.58
N PHE A 150 30.16 8.19 -10.47
CA PHE A 150 31.09 7.16 -9.97
C PHE A 150 30.75 6.78 -8.53
N ALA A 151 30.84 5.49 -8.21
CA ALA A 151 30.42 4.95 -6.92
C ALA A 151 31.56 4.12 -6.31
N ALA A 152 32.38 4.76 -5.48
CA ALA A 152 33.62 4.19 -4.96
C ALA A 152 33.47 2.80 -4.32
N ARG A 153 32.35 2.54 -3.63
CA ARG A 153 32.09 1.23 -2.98
C ARG A 153 31.80 0.07 -3.96
N LEU A 154 31.48 0.37 -5.22
CA LEU A 154 31.40 -0.64 -6.28
C LEU A 154 32.73 -0.81 -7.06
N GLY A 155 33.75 -0.01 -6.71
CA GLY A 155 35.08 -0.02 -7.31
C GLY A 155 35.37 1.23 -8.14
N GLU A 156 36.65 1.61 -8.21
CA GLU A 156 37.15 2.84 -8.87
C GLU A 156 36.83 2.93 -10.38
N ARG A 157 36.50 1.79 -11.00
CA ARG A 157 36.20 1.70 -12.43
C ARG A 157 34.72 1.94 -12.73
N SER A 158 33.84 1.69 -11.77
CA SER A 158 32.39 1.67 -11.98
C SER A 158 31.83 3.06 -12.24
N CYS A 159 31.17 3.17 -13.39
CA CYS A 159 30.74 4.42 -13.99
C CYS A 159 29.31 4.29 -14.54
N TRP A 160 28.52 5.36 -14.41
CA TRP A 160 27.18 5.45 -14.95
C TRP A 160 27.01 6.77 -15.71
N HIS A 161 26.22 6.79 -16.78
CA HIS A 161 25.61 8.05 -17.22
C HIS A 161 24.74 8.61 -16.07
N PRO A 162 24.59 9.93 -15.91
CA PRO A 162 23.74 10.50 -14.86
C PRO A 162 22.30 9.96 -14.86
N SER A 163 21.67 9.84 -16.03
CA SER A 163 20.34 9.22 -16.21
C SER A 163 20.30 7.71 -15.97
N CYS A 164 21.47 7.07 -15.86
CA CYS A 164 21.61 5.65 -15.56
C CYS A 164 21.88 5.36 -14.08
N PHE A 165 22.14 6.38 -13.24
CA PHE A 165 22.34 6.18 -11.80
C PHE A 165 20.99 6.09 -11.06
N VAL A 166 20.33 4.95 -11.23
CA VAL A 166 18.98 4.67 -10.72
C VAL A 166 18.98 3.48 -9.76
N CYS A 167 18.01 3.43 -8.86
CA CYS A 167 17.76 2.25 -8.03
C CYS A 167 17.46 1.02 -8.91
N HIS A 168 18.10 -0.12 -8.65
CA HIS A 168 17.87 -1.35 -9.41
C HIS A 168 16.45 -1.92 -9.26
N ALA A 169 15.73 -1.61 -8.19
CA ALA A 169 14.37 -2.11 -7.93
C ALA A 169 13.25 -1.25 -8.56
N CYS A 170 13.22 0.06 -8.28
CA CYS A 170 12.16 0.95 -8.80
C CYS A 170 12.54 1.77 -10.04
N HIS A 171 13.79 1.64 -10.50
CA HIS A 171 14.35 2.34 -11.66
C HIS A 171 14.31 3.88 -11.62
N GLN A 172 13.99 4.47 -10.45
CA GLN A 172 14.03 5.91 -10.22
C GLN A 172 15.46 6.42 -10.00
N PRO A 173 15.82 7.63 -10.49
CA PRO A 173 17.09 8.28 -10.19
C PRO A 173 17.36 8.37 -8.69
N LEU A 174 18.58 8.05 -8.28
CA LEU A 174 18.96 8.04 -6.86
C LEU A 174 19.06 9.47 -6.34
N VAL A 175 18.22 9.80 -5.35
CA VAL A 175 18.11 11.15 -4.80
C VAL A 175 19.46 11.58 -4.19
N ASP A 176 19.93 12.76 -4.59
CA ASP A 176 21.24 13.33 -4.19
C ASP A 176 22.43 12.38 -4.37
N LEU A 177 22.29 11.44 -5.31
CA LEU A 177 23.24 10.36 -5.62
C LEU A 177 23.55 9.47 -4.41
N ILE A 178 22.71 9.47 -3.37
CA ILE A 178 22.82 8.60 -2.21
C ILE A 178 22.35 7.21 -2.61
N TYR A 179 23.20 6.20 -2.37
CA TYR A 179 22.93 4.82 -2.75
C TYR A 179 23.32 3.85 -1.64
N PHE A 180 22.70 2.67 -1.67
CA PHE A 180 23.15 1.51 -0.92
C PHE A 180 23.54 0.41 -1.91
N HIS A 181 24.75 -0.14 -1.78
CA HIS A 181 25.17 -1.25 -2.63
C HIS A 181 24.80 -2.60 -2.01
N GLN A 182 24.36 -3.52 -2.86
CA GLN A 182 24.14 -4.92 -2.51
C GLN A 182 24.45 -5.79 -3.73
N ALA A 183 25.31 -6.81 -3.59
CA ALA A 183 25.67 -7.75 -4.65
C ALA A 183 26.01 -7.10 -6.02
N GLY A 184 26.86 -6.06 -6.02
CA GLY A 184 27.29 -5.36 -7.23
C GLY A 184 26.26 -4.43 -7.87
N LYS A 185 25.12 -4.18 -7.21
CA LYS A 185 24.02 -3.32 -7.69
C LYS A 185 23.76 -2.17 -6.72
N VAL A 186 23.22 -1.07 -7.23
CA VAL A 186 22.84 0.12 -6.45
C VAL A 186 21.32 0.17 -6.20
N TYR A 187 20.94 0.54 -4.99
CA TYR A 187 19.55 0.64 -4.52
C TYR A 187 19.35 1.95 -3.75
N CYS A 188 18.11 2.44 -3.70
CA CYS A 188 17.75 3.47 -2.73
C CYS A 188 17.66 2.86 -1.32
N GLY A 189 17.66 3.70 -0.29
CA GLY A 189 17.58 3.26 1.11
C GLY A 189 16.37 2.38 1.41
N ARG A 190 15.20 2.72 0.85
CA ARG A 190 13.97 1.95 1.02
C ARG A 190 14.08 0.50 0.52
N HIS A 191 14.38 0.29 -0.76
CA HIS A 191 14.47 -1.07 -1.33
C HIS A 191 15.67 -1.84 -0.79
N HIS A 192 16.76 -1.16 -0.40
CA HIS A 192 17.84 -1.83 0.31
C HIS A 192 17.40 -2.32 1.69
N ALA A 193 16.53 -1.59 2.40
CA ALA A 193 15.99 -2.04 3.68
C ALA A 193 15.13 -3.31 3.52
N GLU A 194 14.27 -3.30 2.50
CA GLU A 194 13.26 -4.31 2.22
C GLU A 194 13.85 -5.70 1.85
N PHE A 195 15.16 -5.79 1.52
CA PHE A 195 15.86 -7.08 1.41
C PHE A 195 16.07 -7.80 2.76
N PHE A 196 16.11 -7.06 3.87
CA PHE A 196 16.49 -7.58 5.18
C PHE A 196 15.35 -7.56 6.19
N ARG A 197 14.47 -6.57 6.11
CA ARG A 197 13.31 -6.41 6.99
C ARG A 197 12.07 -6.10 6.14
N PRO A 198 10.95 -6.80 6.35
CA PRO A 198 9.72 -6.51 5.62
C PRO A 198 9.15 -5.16 6.08
N ARG A 199 8.48 -4.44 5.17
CA ARG A 199 7.81 -3.17 5.50
C ARG A 199 6.32 -3.40 5.72
N CYS A 200 5.79 -2.81 6.79
CA CYS A 200 4.37 -2.83 7.09
C CYS A 200 3.59 -1.97 6.09
N ALA A 201 2.67 -2.58 5.34
CA ALA A 201 1.89 -1.91 4.29
C ALA A 201 0.86 -0.87 4.81
N SER A 202 0.67 -0.75 6.12
CA SER A 202 -0.17 0.27 6.77
C SER A 202 0.62 1.50 7.25
N CYS A 203 1.60 1.32 8.16
CA CYS A 203 2.37 2.43 8.74
C CYS A 203 3.68 2.80 8.01
N ASP A 204 4.04 2.09 6.94
CA ASP A 204 5.27 2.29 6.15
C ASP A 204 6.61 2.17 6.91
N GLN A 205 6.60 1.59 8.11
CA GLN A 205 7.79 1.27 8.91
C GLN A 205 8.26 -0.18 8.66
N LEU A 206 9.54 -0.46 8.94
CA LEU A 206 10.11 -1.81 8.91
C LEU A 206 9.66 -2.60 10.14
N ILE A 207 9.34 -3.88 9.93
CA ILE A 207 8.91 -4.79 10.99
C ILE A 207 10.15 -5.46 11.59
N PHE A 208 10.40 -5.22 12.88
CA PHE A 208 11.54 -5.76 13.61
C PHE A 208 11.20 -7.02 14.42
N THR A 209 9.92 -7.25 14.73
CA THR A 209 9.41 -8.51 15.29
C THR A 209 9.65 -9.69 14.36
N ASP A 210 9.81 -10.89 14.94
CA ASP A 210 9.88 -12.14 14.18
C ASP A 210 8.49 -12.54 13.62
N GLU A 211 7.42 -12.15 14.32
CA GLU A 211 6.03 -12.34 13.92
C GLU A 211 5.52 -11.15 13.09
N CYS A 212 4.79 -11.44 12.02
CA CYS A 212 4.09 -10.46 11.20
C CYS A 212 2.90 -11.11 10.48
N THR A 213 1.87 -10.35 10.14
CA THR A 213 0.80 -10.85 9.27
C THR A 213 1.24 -10.78 7.80
N GLU A 214 0.94 -11.83 7.03
CA GLU A 214 1.11 -11.87 5.57
C GLU A 214 -0.23 -12.18 4.89
N ALA A 215 -0.53 -11.43 3.83
CA ALA A 215 -1.77 -11.44 3.05
C ALA A 215 -1.53 -10.68 1.74
N GLU A 216 -2.19 -11.02 0.63
CA GLU A 216 -2.07 -10.29 -0.65
C GLU A 216 -0.63 -10.03 -1.15
N GLY A 217 0.33 -10.88 -0.77
CA GLY A 217 1.77 -10.68 -1.06
C GLY A 217 2.41 -9.47 -0.36
N ARG A 218 1.78 -8.94 0.69
CA ARG A 218 2.24 -7.83 1.53
C ARG A 218 2.39 -8.30 2.98
N ARG A 219 3.04 -7.48 3.81
CA ARG A 219 3.31 -7.79 5.23
C ARG A 219 2.89 -6.62 6.12
N TRP A 220 2.50 -6.91 7.36
CA TRP A 220 2.03 -5.93 8.36
C TRP A 220 2.53 -6.32 9.76
N HIS A 221 2.70 -5.32 10.63
CA HIS A 221 2.64 -5.58 12.07
C HIS A 221 1.28 -6.20 12.42
N THR A 222 1.22 -7.08 13.42
CA THR A 222 -0.01 -7.75 13.88
C THR A 222 -1.12 -6.73 14.16
N GLU A 223 -0.78 -5.69 14.90
CA GLU A 223 -1.69 -4.59 15.30
C GLU A 223 -2.17 -3.73 14.12
N HIS A 224 -1.46 -3.77 12.98
CA HIS A 224 -1.76 -2.95 11.81
C HIS A 224 -2.51 -3.70 10.70
N PHE A 225 -2.82 -4.99 10.90
CA PHE A 225 -3.72 -5.74 10.03
C PHE A 225 -5.13 -5.73 10.62
N CYS A 226 -5.72 -4.54 10.66
CA CYS A 226 -7.03 -4.26 11.24
C CYS A 226 -8.04 -3.77 10.19
N CYS A 227 -9.33 -3.87 10.50
CA CYS A 227 -10.40 -3.37 9.65
C CYS A 227 -10.34 -1.83 9.52
N LEU A 228 -10.29 -1.35 8.27
CA LEU A 228 -10.43 0.05 7.87
C LEU A 228 -11.47 0.87 8.66
N GLU A 229 -12.62 0.28 8.96
CA GLU A 229 -13.82 1.01 9.41
C GLU A 229 -14.09 0.84 10.93
N CYS A 230 -13.45 -0.13 11.59
CA CYS A 230 -13.74 -0.46 13.00
C CYS A 230 -12.53 -0.96 13.80
N ASP A 231 -11.32 -0.90 13.23
CA ASP A 231 -10.04 -1.32 13.83
C ASP A 231 -9.97 -2.77 14.36
N LEU A 232 -10.98 -3.60 14.09
CA LEU A 232 -11.00 -5.02 14.45
C LEU A 232 -9.79 -5.76 13.82
N PRO A 233 -8.93 -6.44 14.61
CA PRO A 233 -7.83 -7.24 14.06
C PRO A 233 -8.34 -8.35 13.13
N LEU A 234 -7.73 -8.47 11.95
CA LEU A 234 -8.16 -9.37 10.88
C LEU A 234 -7.30 -10.64 10.77
N GLY A 235 -6.37 -10.86 11.71
CA GLY A 235 -5.54 -12.06 11.77
C GLY A 235 -6.40 -13.33 11.86
N GLY A 236 -6.32 -14.19 10.84
CA GLY A 236 -7.14 -15.41 10.72
C GLY A 236 -8.62 -15.17 10.40
N GLN A 237 -9.05 -13.92 10.24
CA GLN A 237 -10.42 -13.55 9.91
C GLN A 237 -10.61 -13.36 8.40
N ARG A 238 -11.87 -13.32 7.97
CA ARG A 238 -12.25 -13.05 6.58
C ARG A 238 -12.40 -11.54 6.37
N TYR A 239 -11.87 -11.04 5.26
CA TYR A 239 -11.80 -9.61 4.95
C TYR A 239 -11.91 -9.40 3.43
N VAL A 240 -12.19 -8.15 3.04
CA VAL A 240 -12.21 -7.67 1.66
C VAL A 240 -11.21 -6.52 1.52
N MET A 241 -10.45 -6.50 0.43
CA MET A 241 -9.47 -5.43 0.15
C MET A 241 -10.12 -4.30 -0.64
N LYS A 242 -10.11 -3.08 -0.09
CA LYS A 242 -10.54 -1.86 -0.78
C LYS A 242 -9.38 -0.87 -0.87
N GLY A 243 -8.93 -0.56 -2.08
CA GLY A 243 -7.84 0.41 -2.28
C GLY A 243 -6.53 0.05 -1.56
N SER A 244 -6.21 -1.24 -1.46
CA SER A 244 -5.11 -1.81 -0.67
C SER A 244 -5.21 -1.72 0.86
N ARG A 245 -6.37 -1.34 1.42
CA ARG A 245 -6.69 -1.42 2.85
C ARG A 245 -7.69 -2.56 3.11
N PRO A 246 -7.50 -3.39 4.15
CA PRO A 246 -8.40 -4.49 4.46
C PRO A 246 -9.63 -4.00 5.25
N CYS A 247 -10.78 -4.61 5.03
CA CYS A 247 -12.05 -4.32 5.72
C CYS A 247 -12.73 -5.64 6.11
N CYS A 248 -13.29 -5.76 7.32
CA CYS A 248 -14.00 -6.97 7.73
C CYS A 248 -15.29 -7.14 6.92
N CYS A 249 -15.76 -8.39 6.75
CA CYS A 249 -16.98 -8.66 5.99
C CYS A 249 -18.20 -7.87 6.52
N SER A 250 -18.38 -7.77 7.84
CA SER A 250 -19.50 -7.03 8.46
C SER A 250 -19.51 -5.53 8.10
N CYS A 251 -18.37 -4.84 8.16
CA CYS A 251 -18.27 -3.44 7.76
C CYS A 251 -18.40 -3.27 6.24
N PHE A 252 -17.85 -4.21 5.46
CA PHE A 252 -18.02 -4.19 4.00
C PHE A 252 -19.49 -4.36 3.60
N GLU A 253 -20.23 -5.28 4.24
CA GLU A 253 -21.65 -5.50 3.97
C GLU A 253 -22.49 -4.30 4.39
N SER A 254 -22.26 -3.76 5.59
CA SER A 254 -22.96 -2.57 6.08
C SER A 254 -22.80 -1.33 5.17
N LEU A 255 -21.65 -1.21 4.48
CA LEU A 255 -21.34 -0.05 3.63
C LEU A 255 -21.63 -0.27 2.13
N TYR A 256 -21.63 -1.52 1.65
CA TYR A 256 -21.62 -1.82 0.21
C TYR A 256 -22.53 -2.98 -0.22
N ALA A 257 -23.19 -3.72 0.68
CA ALA A 257 -24.11 -4.78 0.28
C ALA A 257 -25.45 -4.21 -0.21
N GLU A 258 -25.92 -4.73 -1.33
CA GLU A 258 -27.23 -4.41 -1.90
C GLU A 258 -28.34 -5.21 -1.21
N LEU A 259 -29.53 -4.63 -1.10
CA LEU A 259 -30.70 -5.31 -0.53
C LEU A 259 -31.34 -6.26 -1.54
N CYS A 260 -31.56 -7.52 -1.13
CA CYS A 260 -32.23 -8.52 -1.94
C CYS A 260 -33.71 -8.15 -2.15
N GLN A 261 -34.09 -7.89 -3.39
CA GLN A 261 -35.42 -7.42 -3.77
C GLN A 261 -36.56 -8.44 -3.48
N ALA A 262 -36.24 -9.69 -3.15
CA ALA A 262 -37.22 -10.72 -2.80
C ALA A 262 -37.41 -10.95 -1.29
N CYS A 263 -36.39 -10.70 -0.45
CA CYS A 263 -36.47 -10.96 0.99
C CYS A 263 -36.09 -9.78 1.89
N GLY A 264 -35.66 -8.64 1.33
CA GLY A 264 -35.30 -7.44 2.10
C GLY A 264 -33.95 -7.50 2.82
N GLU A 265 -33.31 -8.67 2.89
CA GLU A 265 -32.01 -8.87 3.56
C GLU A 265 -30.83 -8.47 2.66
N LEU A 266 -29.72 -8.05 3.28
CA LEU A 266 -28.46 -7.74 2.58
C LEU A 266 -27.91 -8.97 1.83
N ILE A 267 -27.34 -8.74 0.65
CA ILE A 267 -26.58 -9.73 -0.11
C ILE A 267 -25.13 -9.68 0.38
N GLY A 268 -24.83 -10.52 1.37
CA GLY A 268 -23.50 -10.58 1.99
C GLY A 268 -22.40 -11.03 1.02
N VAL A 269 -21.14 -10.86 1.42
CA VAL A 269 -19.93 -11.18 0.61
C VAL A 269 -19.88 -12.66 0.21
N ASP A 270 -20.52 -13.52 1.01
CA ASP A 270 -20.59 -14.97 0.81
C ASP A 270 -21.75 -15.42 -0.08
N CYS A 271 -22.67 -14.50 -0.41
CA CYS A 271 -23.81 -14.80 -1.23
C CYS A 271 -23.45 -14.65 -2.70
N GLU A 272 -23.65 -15.71 -3.48
CA GLU A 272 -23.80 -15.54 -4.92
C GLU A 272 -24.95 -14.55 -5.20
N GLN A 273 -24.73 -13.61 -6.12
CA GLN A 273 -25.67 -12.54 -6.45
C GLN A 273 -26.21 -12.69 -7.88
N ALA A 274 -27.53 -12.69 -8.01
CA ALA A 274 -28.21 -12.52 -9.29
C ALA A 274 -28.54 -11.04 -9.50
N THR A 275 -28.22 -10.50 -10.68
CA THR A 275 -28.52 -9.11 -11.05
C THR A 275 -29.32 -9.07 -12.35
N HIS A 276 -30.43 -8.33 -12.37
CA HIS A 276 -31.27 -8.15 -13.55
C HIS A 276 -31.83 -6.72 -13.58
N GLN A 277 -31.61 -5.99 -14.68
CA GLN A 277 -32.06 -4.59 -14.86
C GLN A 277 -31.71 -3.65 -13.69
N GLY A 278 -30.47 -3.73 -13.18
CA GLY A 278 -30.01 -2.88 -12.08
C GLY A 278 -30.64 -3.19 -10.72
N ARG A 279 -31.24 -4.36 -10.56
CA ARG A 279 -31.78 -4.90 -9.30
C ARG A 279 -31.04 -6.17 -8.89
N HIS A 280 -31.02 -6.44 -7.59
CA HIS A 280 -30.19 -7.47 -6.99
C HIS A 280 -31.00 -8.47 -6.14
N TRP A 281 -30.60 -9.74 -6.19
CA TRP A 281 -31.17 -10.85 -5.43
C TRP A 281 -30.08 -11.82 -4.99
N HIS A 282 -30.26 -12.50 -3.86
CA HIS A 282 -29.47 -13.70 -3.57
C HIS A 282 -29.71 -14.74 -4.68
N ALA A 283 -28.65 -15.37 -5.18
CA ALA A 283 -28.70 -16.33 -6.27
C ALA A 283 -29.17 -17.73 -5.81
N ARG A 284 -30.30 -17.77 -5.10
CA ARG A 284 -30.94 -18.97 -4.56
C ARG A 284 -32.41 -19.04 -4.97
N ALA A 285 -32.95 -20.24 -5.09
CA ALA A 285 -34.32 -20.47 -5.57
C ALA A 285 -35.43 -19.84 -4.70
N SER A 286 -35.14 -19.40 -3.47
CA SER A 286 -36.08 -18.63 -2.64
C SER A 286 -36.11 -17.14 -2.93
N CYS A 287 -35.14 -16.61 -3.69
CA CYS A 287 -34.97 -15.18 -3.94
C CYS A 287 -34.96 -14.84 -5.43
N PHE A 288 -34.32 -15.64 -6.28
CA PHE A 288 -34.26 -15.43 -7.73
C PHE A 288 -35.05 -16.54 -8.46
N CYS A 289 -36.38 -16.43 -8.41
CA CYS A 289 -37.33 -17.40 -8.97
C CYS A 289 -38.50 -16.71 -9.71
N CYS A 290 -39.23 -17.48 -10.51
CA CYS A 290 -40.42 -16.97 -11.21
C CYS A 290 -41.60 -16.81 -10.24
N SER A 291 -42.27 -15.65 -10.32
CA SER A 291 -43.35 -15.27 -9.40
C SER A 291 -44.70 -15.99 -9.58
N LEU A 292 -44.77 -17.00 -10.47
CA LEU A 292 -45.85 -18.01 -10.54
C LEU A 292 -45.40 -19.43 -10.21
N CYS A 293 -44.15 -19.80 -10.52
CA CYS A 293 -43.55 -21.09 -10.13
C CYS A 293 -43.36 -21.25 -8.62
N TRP A 294 -43.89 -20.32 -7.81
CA TRP A 294 -44.09 -20.47 -6.38
C TRP A 294 -45.27 -21.41 -6.06
N ILE A 295 -46.31 -21.46 -6.91
CA ILE A 295 -47.57 -22.18 -6.66
C ILE A 295 -47.47 -23.65 -7.10
N SER A 296 -46.86 -23.93 -8.25
CA SER A 296 -46.47 -25.30 -8.63
C SER A 296 -45.10 -25.64 -8.05
N LEU A 297 -44.86 -26.90 -7.65
CA LEU A 297 -43.65 -27.32 -6.91
C LEU A 297 -42.30 -27.18 -7.66
N CYS A 298 -42.27 -26.55 -8.85
CA CYS A 298 -41.07 -26.30 -9.63
C CYS A 298 -40.27 -25.09 -9.12
N ARG A 299 -39.49 -25.28 -8.05
CA ARG A 299 -38.44 -24.34 -7.58
C ARG A 299 -37.25 -24.23 -8.54
N MET A 300 -37.48 -24.03 -9.83
CA MET A 300 -36.41 -23.89 -10.81
C MET A 300 -35.67 -22.56 -10.58
N PRO A 301 -34.35 -22.57 -10.30
CA PRO A 301 -33.57 -21.34 -10.19
C PRO A 301 -33.54 -20.64 -11.54
N LEU A 302 -33.70 -19.31 -11.55
CA LEU A 302 -33.59 -18.51 -12.78
C LEU A 302 -32.13 -18.21 -13.19
N LEU A 303 -31.13 -18.71 -12.44
CA LEU A 303 -29.72 -18.55 -12.80
C LEU A 303 -29.43 -19.13 -14.19
N GLY A 304 -28.81 -18.33 -15.05
CA GLY A 304 -28.41 -18.74 -16.41
C GLY A 304 -29.56 -18.87 -17.42
N GLN A 305 -30.81 -18.54 -17.06
CA GLN A 305 -31.95 -18.57 -17.99
C GLN A 305 -32.27 -17.17 -18.54
N GLN A 306 -33.01 -17.11 -19.64
CA GLN A 306 -33.61 -15.83 -20.09
C GLN A 306 -34.76 -15.47 -19.14
N VAL A 307 -34.57 -14.39 -18.38
CA VAL A 307 -35.54 -13.90 -17.40
C VAL A 307 -36.26 -12.67 -17.95
N MET A 308 -37.58 -12.64 -17.78
CA MET A 308 -38.42 -11.47 -18.09
C MET A 308 -38.87 -10.80 -16.80
N SER A 309 -38.91 -9.47 -16.79
CA SER A 309 -39.42 -8.68 -15.66
C SER A 309 -40.67 -7.89 -16.05
N TYR A 310 -41.59 -7.72 -15.11
CA TYR A 310 -42.71 -6.79 -15.23
C TYR A 310 -43.20 -6.37 -13.85
N HIS A 311 -43.40 -5.06 -13.61
CA HIS A 311 -43.75 -4.49 -12.30
C HIS A 311 -42.95 -5.06 -11.10
N SER A 312 -41.61 -5.11 -11.21
CA SER A 312 -40.69 -5.65 -10.19
C SER A 312 -40.77 -7.17 -9.96
N LEU A 313 -41.60 -7.90 -10.69
CA LEU A 313 -41.72 -9.37 -10.61
C LEU A 313 -40.94 -10.06 -11.74
N LEU A 314 -40.34 -11.21 -11.43
CA LEU A 314 -39.57 -12.04 -12.36
C LEU A 314 -40.41 -13.20 -12.92
N TYR A 315 -40.17 -13.56 -14.18
CA TYR A 315 -40.85 -14.62 -14.91
C TYR A 315 -39.87 -15.47 -15.74
N CYS A 316 -40.07 -16.79 -15.75
CA CYS A 316 -39.29 -17.74 -16.56
C CYS A 316 -39.76 -17.81 -18.03
N SER A 317 -40.98 -17.35 -18.31
CA SER A 317 -41.58 -17.39 -19.65
C SER A 317 -42.69 -16.35 -19.78
N GLU A 318 -43.02 -16.00 -21.02
CA GLU A 318 -44.17 -15.15 -21.35
C GLU A 318 -45.49 -15.76 -20.87
N ALA A 319 -45.64 -17.09 -20.96
CA ALA A 319 -46.81 -17.81 -20.47
C ALA A 319 -47.07 -17.53 -18.98
N CYS A 320 -46.03 -17.63 -18.15
CA CYS A 320 -46.15 -17.31 -16.71
C CYS A 320 -46.37 -15.81 -16.42
N ARG A 321 -46.05 -14.91 -17.36
CA ARG A 321 -46.39 -13.48 -17.23
C ARG A 321 -47.88 -13.26 -17.48
N LEU A 322 -48.41 -13.83 -18.56
CA LEU A 322 -49.80 -13.70 -18.97
C LEU A 322 -50.77 -14.39 -17.99
N GLU A 323 -50.41 -15.59 -17.50
CA GLU A 323 -51.21 -16.33 -16.53
C GLU A 323 -51.39 -15.55 -15.21
N LYS A 324 -50.38 -14.79 -14.77
CA LYS A 324 -50.48 -13.94 -13.57
C LYS A 324 -51.34 -12.71 -13.80
N ALA A 325 -51.27 -12.12 -15.00
CA ALA A 325 -52.13 -11.01 -15.38
C ALA A 325 -53.61 -11.45 -15.43
N ALA A 326 -53.89 -12.64 -15.99
CA ALA A 326 -55.23 -13.23 -16.02
C ALA A 326 -55.78 -13.49 -14.60
N ALA A 327 -54.98 -14.10 -13.73
CA ALA A 327 -55.36 -14.36 -12.34
C ALA A 327 -55.64 -13.07 -11.54
N ALA A 328 -54.87 -12.01 -11.80
CA ALA A 328 -55.10 -10.70 -11.18
C ALA A 328 -56.42 -10.06 -11.64
N SER A 329 -56.76 -10.13 -12.94
CA SER A 329 -58.06 -9.63 -13.43
C SER A 329 -59.25 -10.38 -12.83
N THR A 330 -59.17 -11.71 -12.67
CA THR A 330 -60.28 -12.49 -12.10
C THR A 330 -60.54 -12.24 -10.61
N ALA A 331 -59.59 -11.65 -9.88
CA ALA A 331 -59.74 -11.34 -8.46
C ALA A 331 -60.50 -10.03 -8.19
N SER A 332 -60.64 -9.14 -9.19
CA SER A 332 -61.28 -7.83 -9.03
C SER A 332 -62.80 -7.81 -9.25
N ASP A 333 -63.36 -8.84 -9.90
CA ASP A 333 -64.78 -8.85 -10.32
C ASP A 333 -65.75 -9.52 -9.31
N SER A 334 -65.29 -9.86 -8.10
CA SER A 334 -66.13 -10.52 -7.08
C SER A 334 -66.42 -9.61 -5.88
N SER A 335 -67.11 -8.49 -6.12
CA SER A 335 -67.65 -7.63 -5.04
C SER A 335 -68.90 -6.86 -5.48
N ASP A 336 -70.00 -7.56 -5.77
CA ASP A 336 -71.34 -6.96 -5.67
C ASP A 336 -72.45 -8.00 -5.43
N SER A 337 -73.61 -7.52 -4.96
CA SER A 337 -74.92 -8.20 -4.85
C SER A 337 -75.13 -9.22 -3.72
N ALA A 338 -75.43 -8.71 -2.52
CA ALA A 338 -76.34 -9.35 -1.57
C ALA A 338 -77.08 -8.31 -0.68
N PHE A 339 -77.94 -7.50 -1.31
CA PHE A 339 -78.84 -6.59 -0.62
C PHE A 339 -80.02 -7.36 -0.01
N VAL A 340 -80.19 -7.28 1.32
CA VAL A 340 -81.41 -7.72 1.99
C VAL A 340 -81.79 -6.68 3.05
N SER A 341 -82.83 -5.91 2.77
CA SER A 341 -83.30 -4.84 3.66
C SER A 341 -84.06 -5.43 4.85
N ALA A 342 -83.61 -5.10 6.07
CA ALA A 342 -84.38 -5.33 7.30
C ALA A 342 -85.23 -4.07 7.63
N PRO A 343 -86.47 -4.22 8.15
CA PRO A 343 -87.31 -3.09 8.53
C PRO A 343 -86.92 -2.51 9.90
N SER A 344 -87.01 -1.19 10.04
CA SER A 344 -86.79 -0.47 11.30
C SER A 344 -87.94 -0.67 12.30
N PRO A 345 -87.64 -0.73 13.61
CA PRO A 345 -88.59 -0.40 14.67
C PRO A 345 -88.41 1.06 15.15
N ASP A 346 -89.50 1.62 15.65
CA ASP A 346 -89.67 3.05 15.98
C ASP A 346 -89.09 3.47 17.34
N SER A 347 -88.66 4.74 17.37
CA SER A 347 -89.01 5.77 18.37
C SER A 347 -89.62 5.34 19.72
N THR A 348 -88.85 5.43 20.81
CA THR A 348 -89.10 6.40 21.92
C THR A 348 -87.88 6.56 22.84
#